data_AF-T0RTN6-F1
#
_entry.id   AF-T0RTN6-F1
#
_cell.length_a   1.000
_cell.length_b   1.000
_cell.length_c   1.000
_cell.angle_alpha   90.00
_cell.angle_beta   90.00
_cell.angle_gamma   90.00
#
_symmetry.space_group_name_H-M   'P 1'
#
loop_
_entity.id
_entity.type
_entity.pdbx_description
1 polymer ?
#
loop_
_entity_poly.entity_id
_entity_poly.type
_entity_poly.pdbx_seq_one_letter_code
_entity_poly.pdbx_strand_id
1 'polypeptide(L)'
;MRNGRSPRTSIARGIVCPSQPCLGHQFHDSDAGLAKNIAFESVRNDLGLATFRTNGRRRMRIFFATLHFHTPAATMMGKDSPFGNLMAEAVKLKGAQQAQLRPVWDAWPTYFQHSMFMSEPIVTLRTQPFGARKAAALEIKQKGNAFFADQQYEEAVAQYEMALSIFKYCENADVNWKKKGIHDDDIRVVMYTPESAADAIELTSLQASLYLNISVCKMRLKEFPVAIVACDDAIALDSTCAKAFYRRAQALITPLSSGAVEFEKALRDLDTACKLDPTSVEIRKLYRQLRDDSIKQKQLDKATFQGMFDRGVVVDTPDEPVDAADARRKQMEQELADANAVVRMYEAKGELESARELQAKIDEAKAAATRAPAPVDFYNPTPDMIADGHANGIDLTDVRVQKMLADLQSEHLANGTTPAASKKPRPRAQLSAFDTALLEADEILPTLSDDEISTLLRAEGVVALDAAERLATARNVLATKLCRAPSPSQTESQDSSQSSQAMKPVLYVVLLWALGRLYSSGGLGMLYNGISDLLSRPSPSPFDGFDEF
;
A
#
# COMPACT_ATOMS: atom_id res chain seq x y z
N MET A 1 58.26 51.80 -29.91
CA MET A 1 59.06 51.93 -28.67
C MET A 1 58.13 51.94 -27.47
N ARG A 2 58.57 51.33 -26.36
CA ARG A 2 57.91 51.23 -25.05
C ARG A 2 57.70 52.60 -24.35
N ASN A 3 56.69 52.62 -23.47
CA ASN A 3 56.61 53.27 -22.14
C ASN A 3 56.28 54.76 -21.94
N GLY A 4 55.38 54.99 -20.97
CA GLY A 4 55.28 56.15 -20.05
C GLY A 4 54.20 55.89 -18.97
N ARG A 5 54.55 55.37 -17.78
CA ARG A 5 54.65 56.02 -16.43
C ARG A 5 53.35 56.61 -15.81
N SER A 6 52.86 55.94 -14.73
CA SER A 6 52.35 56.36 -13.37
C SER A 6 51.72 57.76 -13.12
N PRO A 7 50.92 58.06 -12.05
CA PRO A 7 50.95 57.45 -10.68
C PRO A 7 49.66 57.42 -9.79
N ARG A 8 49.81 56.69 -8.66
CA ARG A 8 49.29 56.68 -7.26
C ARG A 8 48.09 57.56 -6.72
N THR A 9 47.40 56.90 -5.75
CA THR A 9 46.84 57.29 -4.41
C THR A 9 45.41 57.86 -4.18
N SER A 10 44.56 57.02 -3.56
CA SER A 10 43.76 57.13 -2.29
C SER A 10 43.00 58.42 -1.90
N ILE A 11 41.70 58.29 -1.52
CA ILE A 11 41.08 58.77 -0.25
C ILE A 11 39.60 58.28 -0.15
N ALA A 12 39.16 57.99 1.08
CA ALA A 12 37.82 57.53 1.51
C ALA A 12 37.01 58.62 2.27
N ARG A 13 35.72 58.32 2.59
CA ARG A 13 34.67 58.98 3.43
C ARG A 13 33.50 59.53 2.59
N GLY A 14 32.20 59.33 2.86
CA GLY A 14 31.43 58.88 4.04
C GLY A 14 30.67 60.04 4.69
N ILE A 15 29.31 60.00 4.78
CA ILE A 15 28.32 60.76 5.62
C ILE A 15 26.90 60.29 5.16
N VAL A 16 26.05 59.56 5.90
CA VAL A 16 25.27 59.73 7.16
C VAL A 16 23.79 60.18 6.95
N CYS A 17 22.89 59.33 7.48
CA CYS A 17 21.44 59.27 7.82
C CYS A 17 20.50 60.52 7.73
N PRO A 18 19.16 60.32 7.78
CA PRO A 18 18.46 60.30 9.08
C PRO A 18 17.30 59.27 9.24
N SER A 19 16.82 59.22 10.48
CA SER A 19 15.94 58.29 11.22
C SER A 19 14.41 58.56 11.19
N GLN A 20 13.61 57.47 11.20
CA GLN A 20 12.28 57.13 11.83
C GLN A 20 11.25 58.21 12.29
N PRO A 21 9.90 57.96 12.42
CA PRO A 21 9.26 56.73 13.00
C PRO A 21 7.82 56.25 12.54
N CYS A 22 7.55 54.95 12.80
CA CYS A 22 6.33 54.23 13.28
C CYS A 22 4.96 54.09 12.53
N LEU A 23 4.37 52.88 12.74
CA LEU A 23 2.97 52.34 12.57
C LEU A 23 2.61 51.77 11.18
N GLY A 24 2.12 50.53 10.97
CA GLY A 24 1.75 49.38 11.82
C GLY A 24 1.21 48.20 10.96
N HIS A 25 1.12 47.01 11.57
CA HIS A 25 0.56 45.71 11.10
C HIS A 25 1.27 44.96 9.95
N GLN A 26 2.19 44.03 10.24
CA GLN A 26 2.00 42.59 10.57
C GLN A 26 1.20 41.78 9.52
N PHE A 27 1.92 41.12 8.61
CA PHE A 27 1.71 39.71 8.25
C PHE A 27 3.08 39.06 8.05
N HIS A 28 3.36 38.00 8.81
CA HIS A 28 4.60 37.24 8.75
C HIS A 28 4.58 36.31 7.53
N ASP A 29 5.33 36.67 6.50
CA ASP A 29 6.01 35.72 5.63
C ASP A 29 7.29 35.26 6.34
N SER A 30 7.57 33.96 6.33
CA SER A 30 8.88 33.39 6.67
C SER A 30 9.02 32.02 5.97
N ASP A 31 9.62 32.09 4.78
CA ASP A 31 10.70 31.24 4.22
C ASP A 31 10.82 29.80 4.72
N ALA A 32 10.74 28.77 3.87
CA ALA A 32 11.73 28.38 2.87
C ALA A 32 13.13 28.06 3.45
N GLY A 33 13.47 26.77 3.43
CA GLY A 33 14.85 26.28 3.30
C GLY A 33 15.60 26.00 4.60
N LEU A 34 15.62 24.73 5.03
CA LEU A 34 16.84 24.17 5.61
C LEU A 34 16.92 22.65 5.37
N ALA A 35 17.79 22.28 4.44
CA ALA A 35 18.33 20.94 4.30
C ALA A 35 19.02 20.51 5.62
N LYS A 36 18.80 19.26 6.04
CA LYS A 36 19.66 18.61 7.03
C LYS A 36 20.28 17.36 6.43
N ASN A 37 21.47 17.57 5.88
CA ASN A 37 22.54 16.58 5.86
C ASN A 37 22.81 16.09 7.29
N ILE A 38 22.68 14.79 7.54
CA ILE A 38 23.23 14.16 8.74
C ILE A 38 24.34 13.23 8.25
N ALA A 39 25.55 13.78 8.20
CA ALA A 39 26.77 13.02 8.08
C ALA A 39 27.17 12.47 9.46
N PHE A 40 27.54 11.19 9.44
CA PHE A 40 28.36 10.50 10.42
C PHE A 40 29.61 11.32 10.80
N GLU A 41 29.83 11.60 12.09
CA GLU A 41 31.05 11.22 12.84
C GLU A 41 31.14 11.90 14.22
N SER A 42 31.77 11.15 15.14
CA SER A 42 32.45 11.61 16.35
C SER A 42 31.63 11.76 17.65
N VAL A 43 31.44 10.64 18.34
CA VAL A 43 31.77 10.55 19.77
C VAL A 43 32.61 9.29 19.97
N ARG A 44 33.93 9.46 19.88
CA ARG A 44 34.93 8.49 20.29
C ARG A 44 35.59 9.06 21.55
N ASN A 45 35.40 8.35 22.66
CA ASN A 45 36.27 8.24 23.84
C ASN A 45 35.42 8.13 25.09
N ASP A 46 35.20 6.90 25.55
CA ASP A 46 35.79 6.44 26.80
C ASP A 46 35.31 5.01 27.03
N LEU A 47 36.24 4.06 26.92
CA LEU A 47 36.25 2.75 27.60
C LEU A 47 37.49 2.01 27.07
N GLY A 48 38.53 1.97 27.91
CA GLY A 48 39.77 1.25 27.65
C GLY A 48 39.49 -0.24 27.46
N LEU A 49 39.75 -0.75 26.25
CA LEU A 49 39.74 -2.17 25.95
C LEU A 49 41.15 -2.73 26.17
N ALA A 50 41.33 -3.42 27.30
CA ALA A 50 42.40 -4.39 27.45
C ALA A 50 42.01 -5.66 26.66
N THR A 51 42.80 -6.00 25.65
CA THR A 51 42.67 -7.23 24.88
C THR A 51 43.09 -8.44 25.71
N PHE A 52 42.19 -9.42 25.88
CA PHE A 52 42.59 -10.79 26.18
C PHE A 52 41.88 -11.76 25.24
N ARG A 53 42.70 -12.55 24.54
CA ARG A 53 42.34 -13.56 23.56
C ARG A 53 42.51 -14.92 24.23
N THR A 54 41.44 -15.70 24.40
CA THR A 54 41.49 -17.17 24.33
C THR A 54 40.11 -17.82 24.17
N ASN A 55 40.08 -18.71 23.17
CA ASN A 55 39.25 -19.89 22.90
C ASN A 55 38.04 -20.25 23.79
N GLY A 56 36.90 -20.44 23.11
CA GLY A 56 36.10 -21.66 23.23
C GLY A 56 35.22 -21.80 24.47
N ARG A 57 34.01 -21.23 24.43
CA ARG A 57 32.75 -21.82 24.94
C ARG A 57 31.60 -20.85 24.68
N ARG A 58 30.48 -21.36 24.16
CA ARG A 58 29.22 -20.62 23.97
C ARG A 58 28.84 -19.93 25.29
N ARG A 59 28.73 -18.59 25.29
CA ARG A 59 28.11 -17.83 26.36
C ARG A 59 26.87 -17.12 25.81
N MET A 60 25.74 -17.48 26.41
CA MET A 60 24.45 -16.78 26.36
C MET A 60 24.69 -15.28 26.58
N ARG A 61 24.33 -14.44 25.60
CA ARG A 61 24.32 -12.99 25.76
C ARG A 61 23.03 -12.62 26.48
N ILE A 62 23.11 -12.44 27.80
CA ILE A 62 22.08 -11.74 28.57
C ILE A 62 22.36 -10.25 28.36
N PHE A 63 21.56 -9.59 27.52
CA PHE A 63 21.56 -8.14 27.41
C PHE A 63 20.78 -7.58 28.61
N PHE A 64 21.49 -7.03 29.59
CA PHE A 64 20.88 -6.13 30.56
C PHE A 64 20.77 -4.76 29.90
N ALA A 65 19.58 -4.42 29.42
CA ALA A 65 19.23 -3.03 29.14
C ALA A 65 19.00 -2.35 30.50
N THR A 66 19.93 -1.50 30.91
CA THR A 66 19.76 -0.62 32.06
C THR A 66 18.58 0.31 31.75
N LEU A 67 17.41 0.02 32.30
CA LEU A 67 16.23 0.89 32.27
C LEU A 67 16.52 2.15 33.11
N HIS A 68 17.21 3.10 32.50
CA HIS A 68 17.14 4.49 32.94
C HIS A 68 15.76 5.02 32.57
N PHE A 69 14.78 4.82 33.47
CA PHE A 69 13.60 5.66 33.51
C PHE A 69 14.05 7.05 33.97
N HIS A 70 14.46 7.87 33.01
CA HIS A 70 14.45 9.31 33.17
C HIS A 70 12.99 9.69 33.36
N THR A 71 12.61 10.22 34.52
CA THR A 71 11.30 10.85 34.71
C THR A 71 11.25 12.09 33.81
N PRO A 72 10.50 12.08 32.69
CA PRO A 72 10.27 13.32 31.98
C PRO A 72 9.22 14.08 32.79
N ALA A 73 9.46 15.38 33.02
CA ALA A 73 8.37 16.28 33.35
C ALA A 73 7.21 16.02 32.37
N ALA A 74 6.02 15.82 32.91
CA ALA A 74 4.81 15.42 32.20
C ALA A 74 4.58 16.33 30.97
N THR A 75 5.10 15.90 29.83
CA THR A 75 4.75 16.47 28.55
C THR A 75 3.43 15.77 28.22
N MET A 76 2.31 16.46 28.43
CA MET A 76 0.94 16.01 28.06
C MET A 76 0.78 15.72 26.55
N MET A 77 1.86 15.63 25.78
CA MET A 77 1.90 15.73 24.32
C MET A 77 2.97 14.79 23.74
N GLY A 78 2.85 13.49 24.01
CA GLY A 78 3.58 12.44 23.30
C GLY A 78 2.62 11.68 22.38
N LYS A 79 3.17 10.97 21.37
CA LYS A 79 2.39 10.00 20.55
C LYS A 79 1.65 8.96 21.40
N ASP A 80 2.11 8.73 22.63
CA ASP A 80 1.51 7.78 23.57
C ASP A 80 0.47 8.42 24.51
N SER A 81 0.17 9.72 24.34
CA SER A 81 -0.88 10.40 25.11
C SER A 81 -2.27 10.05 24.60
N PRO A 82 -3.30 10.02 25.46
CA PRO A 82 -4.68 9.70 25.05
C PRO A 82 -5.19 10.65 23.97
N PHE A 83 -4.88 11.94 24.09
CA PHE A 83 -5.21 12.96 23.11
C PHE A 83 -4.45 12.76 21.79
N GLY A 84 -3.15 12.50 21.84
CA GLY A 84 -2.34 12.23 20.64
C GLY A 84 -2.81 11.00 19.86
N ASN A 85 -3.24 9.95 20.56
CA ASN A 85 -3.84 8.75 19.94
C ASN A 85 -5.17 9.07 19.25
N LEU A 86 -6.06 9.80 19.94
CA LEU A 86 -7.35 10.24 19.36
C LEU A 86 -7.14 11.13 18.12
N MET A 87 -6.14 12.03 18.16
CA MET A 87 -5.79 12.86 17.01
C MET A 87 -5.23 12.04 15.85
N ALA A 88 -4.33 11.10 16.11
CA ALA A 88 -3.80 10.23 15.07
C ALA A 88 -4.89 9.42 14.37
N GLU A 89 -5.93 9.02 15.10
CA GLU A 89 -7.09 8.32 14.54
C GLU A 89 -8.04 9.24 13.77
N ALA A 90 -8.31 10.43 14.30
CA ALA A 90 -9.08 11.44 13.58
C ALA A 90 -8.42 11.83 12.25
N VAL A 91 -7.09 11.95 12.21
CA VAL A 91 -6.33 12.16 10.96
C VAL A 91 -6.52 10.99 9.99
N LYS A 92 -6.49 9.75 10.47
CA LYS A 92 -6.74 8.56 9.63
C LYS A 92 -8.16 8.54 9.06
N LEU A 93 -9.16 8.87 9.88
CA LEU A 93 -10.55 8.96 9.44
C LEU A 93 -10.74 10.05 8.38
N LYS A 94 -10.15 11.24 8.60
CA LYS A 94 -10.15 12.32 7.62
C LYS A 94 -9.43 11.90 6.33
N GLY A 95 -8.29 11.24 6.44
CA GLY A 95 -7.55 10.69 5.29
C GLY A 95 -8.38 9.65 4.53
N ALA A 96 -9.10 8.76 5.22
CA ALA A 96 -9.97 7.76 4.61
C ALA A 96 -11.19 8.39 3.93
N GLN A 97 -11.80 9.41 4.54
CA GLN A 97 -12.89 10.18 3.93
C GLN A 97 -12.40 10.92 2.68
N GLN A 98 -11.22 11.54 2.72
CA GLN A 98 -10.62 12.20 1.56
C GLN A 98 -10.28 11.20 0.46
N ALA A 99 -9.74 10.02 0.79
CA ALA A 99 -9.43 8.97 -0.18
C ALA A 99 -10.69 8.49 -0.94
N GLN A 100 -11.87 8.52 -0.32
CA GLN A 100 -13.14 8.23 -1.00
C GLN A 100 -13.52 9.30 -2.04
N LEU A 101 -13.07 10.54 -1.86
CA LEU A 101 -13.39 11.67 -2.74
C LEU A 101 -12.36 11.88 -3.87
N ARG A 102 -11.22 11.19 -3.81
CA ARG A 102 -10.12 11.32 -4.79
C ARG A 102 -9.55 10.00 -5.35
N PRO A 103 -10.33 8.92 -5.53
CA PRO A 103 -9.79 7.63 -5.99
C PRO A 103 -9.06 7.70 -7.34
N VAL A 104 -9.50 8.54 -8.28
CA VAL A 104 -8.86 8.72 -9.59
C VAL A 104 -7.54 9.47 -9.43
N TRP A 105 -7.52 10.55 -8.66
CA TRP A 105 -6.30 11.28 -8.32
C TRP A 105 -5.24 10.38 -7.67
N ASP A 106 -5.63 9.60 -6.65
CA ASP A 106 -4.72 8.73 -5.92
C ASP A 106 -4.22 7.54 -6.77
N ALA A 107 -4.95 7.17 -7.83
CA ALA A 107 -4.53 6.15 -8.78
C ALA A 107 -3.46 6.64 -9.79
N TRP A 108 -3.32 7.96 -9.95
CA TRP A 108 -2.33 8.51 -10.87
C TRP A 108 -0.90 8.41 -10.34
N PRO A 109 0.10 8.26 -11.23
CA PRO A 109 1.48 8.29 -10.81
C PRO A 109 1.86 9.68 -10.26
N THR A 110 2.76 9.70 -9.28
CA THR A 110 3.21 10.92 -8.58
C THR A 110 3.71 12.00 -9.54
N TYR A 111 4.46 11.60 -10.57
CA TYR A 111 4.94 12.53 -11.60
C TYR A 111 3.82 13.26 -12.36
N PHE A 112 2.65 12.64 -12.50
CA PHE A 112 1.51 13.25 -13.15
C PHE A 112 0.74 14.15 -12.17
N GLN A 113 0.58 13.72 -10.91
CA GLN A 113 -0.01 14.55 -9.86
C GLN A 113 0.72 15.88 -9.68
N HIS A 114 2.05 15.88 -9.75
CA HIS A 114 2.86 17.10 -9.63
C HIS A 114 2.52 18.18 -10.68
N SER A 115 1.94 17.80 -11.83
CA SER A 115 1.56 18.74 -12.88
C SER A 115 0.51 19.78 -12.44
N MET A 116 -0.30 19.46 -11.43
CA MET A 116 -1.30 20.36 -10.83
C MET A 116 -0.67 21.51 -10.03
N PHE A 117 0.54 21.31 -9.50
CA PHE A 117 1.21 22.24 -8.60
C PHE A 117 2.28 23.10 -9.30
N MET A 118 2.36 23.04 -10.63
CA MET A 118 3.36 23.78 -11.40
C MET A 118 3.10 25.29 -11.36
N SER A 119 4.18 26.07 -11.28
CA SER A 119 4.17 27.53 -11.29
C SER A 119 4.82 28.09 -12.58
N GLU A 120 4.95 29.41 -12.67
CA GLU A 120 5.68 30.06 -13.76
C GLU A 120 7.16 29.61 -13.79
N PRO A 121 7.77 29.43 -14.99
CA PRO A 121 7.26 29.78 -16.33
C PRO A 121 6.44 28.66 -17.02
N ILE A 122 6.18 27.54 -16.35
CA ILE A 122 5.57 26.37 -17.00
C ILE A 122 4.12 26.64 -17.41
N VAL A 123 3.37 27.36 -16.57
CA VAL A 123 1.98 27.71 -16.82
C VAL A 123 1.84 28.61 -18.06
N THR A 124 2.68 29.64 -18.22
CA THR A 124 2.69 30.46 -19.45
C THR A 124 3.14 29.68 -20.69
N LEU A 125 4.04 28.71 -20.57
CA LEU A 125 4.42 27.86 -21.71
C LEU A 125 3.26 27.01 -22.23
N ARG A 126 2.28 26.65 -21.39
CA ARG A 126 1.09 25.89 -21.80
C ARG A 126 0.13 26.66 -22.70
N THR A 127 0.32 27.96 -22.92
CA THR A 127 -0.48 28.75 -23.88
C THR A 127 0.27 29.03 -25.20
N GLN A 128 1.56 28.71 -25.24
CA GLN A 128 2.42 28.97 -26.42
C GLN A 128 2.17 27.95 -27.54
N PRO A 129 2.57 28.25 -28.79
CA PRO A 129 2.51 27.30 -29.91
C PRO A 129 3.50 26.14 -29.73
N PHE A 130 3.31 25.06 -30.49
CA PHE A 130 4.10 23.82 -30.37
C PHE A 130 5.62 24.06 -30.40
N GLY A 131 6.11 24.87 -31.33
CA GLY A 131 7.55 25.12 -31.47
C GLY A 131 8.19 25.70 -30.21
N ALA A 132 7.51 26.65 -29.57
CA ALA A 132 7.98 27.25 -28.32
C ALA A 132 7.90 26.26 -27.14
N ARG A 133 6.81 25.47 -27.05
CA ARG A 133 6.69 24.40 -26.03
C ARG A 133 7.79 23.36 -26.16
N LYS A 134 8.03 22.88 -27.39
CA LYS A 134 9.04 21.88 -27.71
C LYS A 134 10.44 22.40 -27.38
N ALA A 135 10.77 23.63 -27.78
CA ALA A 135 12.06 24.22 -27.47
C ALA A 135 12.30 24.31 -25.95
N ALA A 136 11.33 24.81 -25.20
CA ALA A 136 11.42 24.90 -23.74
C ALA A 136 11.52 23.51 -23.08
N ALA A 137 10.70 22.55 -23.50
CA ALA A 137 10.74 21.18 -22.98
C ALA A 137 12.09 20.49 -23.25
N LEU A 138 12.72 20.74 -24.41
CA LEU A 138 14.05 20.23 -24.73
C LEU A 138 15.13 20.85 -23.84
N GLU A 139 15.06 22.15 -23.57
CA GLU A 139 15.99 22.83 -22.65
C GLU A 139 15.86 22.28 -21.22
N ILE A 140 14.62 22.13 -20.73
CA ILE A 140 14.33 21.54 -19.42
C ILE A 140 14.82 20.09 -19.36
N LYS A 141 14.60 19.30 -20.42
CA LYS A 141 15.14 17.94 -20.53
C LYS A 141 16.67 17.92 -20.44
N GLN A 142 17.36 18.86 -21.09
CA GLN A 142 18.81 18.95 -21.01
C GLN A 142 19.29 19.28 -19.59
N LYS A 143 18.59 20.16 -18.86
CA LYS A 143 18.85 20.41 -17.43
C LYS A 143 18.66 19.15 -16.60
N GLY A 144 17.58 18.39 -16.84
CA GLY A 144 17.37 17.08 -16.21
C GLY A 144 18.49 16.08 -16.49
N ASN A 145 19.00 16.05 -17.73
CA ASN A 145 20.13 15.19 -18.09
C ASN A 145 21.43 15.60 -17.37
N ALA A 146 21.64 16.91 -17.14
CA ALA A 146 22.78 17.40 -16.37
C ALA A 146 22.70 16.93 -14.91
N PHE A 147 21.55 17.13 -14.24
CA PHE A 147 21.33 16.62 -12.89
C PHE A 147 21.47 15.10 -12.80
N PHE A 148 21.02 14.37 -13.82
CA PHE A 148 21.20 12.92 -13.89
C PHE A 148 22.69 12.53 -13.95
N ALA A 149 23.50 13.25 -14.73
CA ALA A 149 24.94 13.03 -14.78
C ALA A 149 25.61 13.30 -13.43
N ASP A 150 25.10 14.29 -12.69
CA ASP A 150 25.54 14.64 -11.33
C ASP A 150 24.98 13.69 -10.24
N GLN A 151 24.22 12.66 -10.63
CA GLN A 151 23.57 11.69 -9.73
C GLN A 151 22.52 12.31 -8.79
N GLN A 152 22.05 13.51 -9.11
CA GLN A 152 20.93 14.19 -8.45
C GLN A 152 19.62 13.74 -9.10
N TYR A 153 19.15 12.55 -8.69
CA TYR A 153 18.05 11.87 -9.38
C TYR A 153 16.69 12.51 -9.09
N GLU A 154 16.46 13.01 -7.87
CA GLU A 154 15.22 13.72 -7.50
C GLU A 154 15.05 15.00 -8.32
N GLU A 155 16.10 15.81 -8.42
CA GLU A 155 16.11 17.04 -9.21
C GLU A 155 15.98 16.76 -10.70
N ALA A 156 16.64 15.70 -11.20
CA ALA A 156 16.48 15.26 -12.58
C ALA A 156 15.02 14.88 -12.89
N VAL A 157 14.36 14.13 -12.00
CA VAL A 157 12.94 13.79 -12.13
C VAL A 157 12.08 15.04 -12.17
N ALA A 158 12.30 15.99 -11.25
CA ALA A 158 11.54 17.24 -11.23
C ALA A 158 11.63 18.01 -12.56
N GLN A 159 12.81 18.05 -13.19
CA GLN A 159 12.95 18.65 -14.52
C GLN A 159 12.18 17.88 -15.60
N TYR A 160 12.28 16.55 -15.64
CA TYR A 160 11.53 15.76 -16.63
C TYR A 160 10.00 15.88 -16.45
N GLU A 161 9.53 15.97 -15.20
CA GLU A 161 8.13 16.24 -14.85
C GLU A 161 7.66 17.60 -15.35
N MET A 162 8.47 18.65 -15.13
CA MET A 162 8.20 19.98 -15.67
C MET A 162 8.05 19.94 -17.19
N ALA A 163 8.96 19.27 -17.90
CA ALA A 163 8.92 19.13 -19.35
C ALA A 163 7.66 18.38 -19.84
N LEU A 164 7.23 17.32 -19.15
CA LEU A 164 5.98 16.61 -19.46
C LEU A 164 4.74 17.48 -19.22
N SER A 165 4.74 18.24 -18.13
CA SER A 165 3.60 19.06 -17.70
C SER A 165 3.27 20.23 -18.64
N ILE A 166 4.14 20.53 -19.61
CA ILE A 166 3.86 21.50 -20.69
C ILE A 166 2.83 20.94 -21.69
N PHE A 167 2.78 19.61 -21.84
CA PHE A 167 1.96 18.93 -22.84
C PHE A 167 0.81 18.13 -22.23
N LYS A 168 1.03 17.43 -21.11
CA LYS A 168 0.02 16.63 -20.42
C LYS A 168 0.00 17.01 -18.96
N TYR A 169 -1.09 17.61 -18.50
CA TYR A 169 -1.24 18.07 -17.12
C TYR A 169 -2.67 17.92 -16.62
N CYS A 170 -2.83 18.00 -15.30
CA CYS A 170 -4.14 18.13 -14.67
C CYS A 170 -4.29 19.53 -14.07
N GLU A 171 -5.51 20.04 -14.11
CA GLU A 171 -5.92 21.31 -13.52
C GLU A 171 -7.18 21.10 -12.69
N ASN A 172 -7.33 21.91 -11.66
CA ASN A 172 -8.53 21.90 -10.84
C ASN A 172 -9.41 23.08 -11.26
N ALA A 173 -10.68 22.82 -11.58
CA ALA A 173 -11.64 23.84 -11.97
C ALA A 173 -11.98 24.80 -10.81
N ASP A 174 -11.86 24.33 -9.57
CA ASP A 174 -12.34 25.00 -8.37
C ASP A 174 -11.25 25.92 -7.79
N VAL A 175 -11.35 27.25 -7.89
CA VAL A 175 -10.27 28.19 -7.46
C VAL A 175 -9.84 28.01 -5.99
N ASN A 176 -10.76 27.56 -5.14
CA ASN A 176 -10.54 27.36 -3.69
C ASN A 176 -10.23 25.90 -3.31
N TRP A 177 -9.85 25.04 -4.27
CA TRP A 177 -9.54 23.63 -4.04
C TRP A 177 -8.46 23.42 -2.96
N LYS A 178 -7.48 24.32 -2.84
CA LYS A 178 -6.44 24.26 -1.80
C LYS A 178 -6.99 24.26 -0.37
N LYS A 179 -8.17 24.85 -0.14
CA LYS A 179 -8.84 24.89 1.17
C LYS A 179 -9.83 23.73 1.35
N LYS A 180 -10.57 23.38 0.29
CA LYS A 180 -11.60 22.34 0.35
C LYS A 180 -11.04 20.91 0.27
N GLY A 181 -9.89 20.75 -0.36
CA GLY A 181 -9.34 19.45 -0.74
C GLY A 181 -9.44 19.20 -2.24
N ILE A 182 -8.80 18.13 -2.67
CA ILE A 182 -8.86 17.66 -4.06
C ILE A 182 -10.04 16.70 -4.17
N HIS A 183 -10.97 16.99 -5.08
CA HIS A 183 -12.09 16.13 -5.43
C HIS A 183 -12.01 15.78 -6.91
N ASP A 184 -12.22 14.50 -7.26
CA ASP A 184 -12.08 14.05 -8.64
C ASP A 184 -13.05 14.77 -9.60
N ASP A 185 -14.25 15.13 -9.13
CA ASP A 185 -15.26 15.84 -9.91
C ASP A 185 -14.77 17.20 -10.45
N ASP A 186 -13.82 17.84 -9.75
CA ASP A 186 -13.29 19.15 -10.09
C ASP A 186 -12.00 19.07 -10.94
N ILE A 187 -11.43 17.87 -11.11
CA ILE A 187 -10.15 17.70 -11.80
C ILE A 187 -10.38 17.47 -13.30
N ARG A 188 -9.65 18.22 -14.12
CA ARG A 188 -9.63 18.08 -15.57
C ARG A 188 -8.24 17.72 -16.05
N VAL A 189 -8.16 16.72 -16.93
CA VAL A 189 -6.91 16.35 -17.61
C VAL A 189 -6.84 17.06 -18.95
N VAL A 190 -5.80 17.85 -19.14
CA VAL A 190 -5.53 18.57 -20.39
C VAL A 190 -4.37 17.89 -21.11
N MET A 191 -4.62 17.52 -22.36
CA MET A 191 -3.61 16.96 -23.26
C MET A 191 -3.47 17.84 -24.49
N TYR A 192 -2.27 18.34 -24.72
CA TYR A 192 -1.94 19.11 -25.90
C TYR A 192 -1.81 18.20 -27.12
N THR A 193 -2.59 18.48 -28.15
CA THR A 193 -2.51 17.82 -29.46
C THR A 193 -2.02 18.82 -30.50
N PRO A 194 -0.86 18.58 -31.14
CA PRO A 194 -0.40 19.43 -32.22
C PRO A 194 -1.30 19.28 -33.46
N GLU A 195 -1.37 20.33 -34.28
CA GLU A 195 -2.20 20.35 -35.50
C GLU A 195 -1.61 19.51 -36.63
N SER A 196 -0.28 19.44 -36.70
CA SER A 196 0.45 18.70 -37.73
C SER A 196 0.77 17.26 -37.27
N ALA A 197 0.59 16.30 -38.17
CA ALA A 197 0.96 14.90 -37.90
C ALA A 197 2.47 14.71 -37.66
N ALA A 198 3.32 15.52 -38.31
CA ALA A 198 4.76 15.48 -38.08
C ALA A 198 5.13 15.90 -36.65
N ASP A 199 4.50 17.00 -36.18
CA ASP A 199 4.67 17.52 -34.83
C ASP A 199 4.14 16.54 -33.78
N ALA A 200 3.07 15.79 -34.09
CA ALA A 200 2.54 14.73 -33.24
C ALA A 200 3.58 13.62 -33.01
N ILE A 201 4.22 13.14 -34.09
CA ILE A 201 5.26 12.10 -34.01
C ILE A 201 6.45 12.59 -33.17
N GLU A 202 6.88 13.84 -33.39
CA GLU A 202 7.97 14.43 -32.60
C GLU A 202 7.61 14.58 -31.11
N LEU A 203 6.37 14.97 -30.80
CA LEU A 203 5.88 15.07 -29.44
C LEU A 203 5.85 13.70 -28.76
N THR A 204 5.30 12.68 -29.43
CA THR A 204 5.27 11.30 -28.92
C THR A 204 6.68 10.79 -28.64
N SER A 205 7.64 11.04 -29.55
CA SER A 205 9.04 10.67 -29.35
C SER A 205 9.68 11.39 -28.16
N LEU A 206 9.41 12.69 -28.02
CA LEU A 206 9.90 13.48 -26.89
C LEU A 206 9.32 12.97 -25.56
N GLN A 207 8.01 12.75 -25.48
CA GLN A 207 7.34 12.25 -24.27
C GLN A 207 7.84 10.85 -23.90
N ALA A 208 7.95 9.94 -24.87
CA ALA A 208 8.52 8.61 -24.63
C ALA A 208 9.93 8.71 -24.06
N SER A 209 10.77 9.61 -24.57
CA SER A 209 12.12 9.83 -24.03
C SER A 209 12.11 10.37 -22.58
N LEU A 210 11.16 11.24 -22.23
CA LEU A 210 11.03 11.79 -20.88
C LEU A 210 10.57 10.72 -19.88
N TYR A 211 9.55 9.94 -20.23
CA TYR A 211 9.08 8.82 -19.39
C TYR A 211 10.18 7.78 -19.15
N LEU A 212 10.94 7.45 -20.20
CA LEU A 212 12.10 6.57 -20.08
C LEU A 212 13.17 7.14 -19.14
N ASN A 213 13.43 8.44 -19.16
CA ASN A 213 14.39 9.05 -18.25
C ASN A 213 13.88 9.05 -16.81
N ILE A 214 12.60 9.35 -16.59
CA ILE A 214 11.96 9.25 -15.27
C ILE A 214 12.05 7.83 -14.73
N SER A 215 11.79 6.81 -15.55
CA SER A 215 11.85 5.42 -15.08
C SER A 215 13.24 5.03 -14.58
N VAL A 216 14.31 5.46 -15.28
CA VAL A 216 15.69 5.21 -14.83
C VAL A 216 15.98 5.93 -13.52
N CYS A 217 15.62 7.21 -13.39
CA CYS A 217 15.81 7.93 -12.13
C CYS A 217 15.06 7.26 -10.99
N LYS A 218 13.79 6.89 -11.19
CA LYS A 218 12.96 6.24 -10.17
C LYS A 218 13.50 4.85 -9.79
N MET A 219 14.06 4.11 -10.73
CA MET A 219 14.80 2.87 -10.41
C MET A 219 16.04 3.13 -9.56
N ARG A 220 16.80 4.21 -9.82
CA ARG A 220 17.96 4.61 -8.98
C ARG A 220 17.53 5.01 -7.57
N LEU A 221 16.37 5.65 -7.45
CA LEU A 221 15.72 6.00 -6.18
C LEU A 221 15.03 4.81 -5.50
N LYS A 222 15.04 3.62 -6.12
CA LYS A 222 14.35 2.39 -5.64
C LYS A 222 12.82 2.52 -5.55
N GLU A 223 12.24 3.47 -6.26
CA GLU A 223 10.78 3.64 -6.43
C GLU A 223 10.30 2.83 -7.65
N PHE A 224 10.38 1.51 -7.56
CA PHE A 224 10.10 0.62 -8.69
C PHE A 224 8.65 0.67 -9.22
N PRO A 225 7.59 0.79 -8.40
CA PRO A 225 6.22 0.88 -8.91
C PRO A 225 6.02 2.07 -9.83
N VAL A 226 6.54 3.25 -9.47
CA VAL A 226 6.45 4.46 -10.29
C VAL A 226 7.27 4.31 -11.57
N ALA A 227 8.42 3.66 -11.50
CA ALA A 227 9.24 3.38 -12.69
C ALA A 227 8.54 2.45 -13.69
N ILE A 228 7.78 1.45 -13.21
CA ILE A 228 6.99 0.55 -14.05
C ILE A 228 5.91 1.35 -14.78
N VAL A 229 5.14 2.18 -14.07
CA VAL A 229 4.08 3.01 -14.69
C VAL A 229 4.68 3.98 -15.71
N ALA A 230 5.84 4.58 -15.44
CA ALA A 230 6.54 5.42 -16.43
C ALA A 230 6.96 4.62 -17.68
N CYS A 231 7.38 3.36 -17.54
CA CYS A 231 7.66 2.50 -18.70
C CYS A 231 6.37 2.12 -19.45
N ASP A 232 5.27 1.88 -18.74
CA ASP A 232 3.96 1.61 -19.34
C ASP A 232 3.48 2.81 -20.18
N ASP A 233 3.60 4.03 -19.65
CA ASP A 233 3.31 5.27 -20.38
C ASP A 233 4.20 5.42 -21.62
N ALA A 234 5.49 5.08 -21.53
CA ALA A 234 6.40 5.10 -22.68
C ALA A 234 6.00 4.07 -23.76
N ILE A 235 5.57 2.86 -23.36
CA ILE A 235 5.11 1.80 -24.28
C ILE A 235 3.77 2.16 -24.92
N ALA A 236 2.88 2.82 -24.17
CA ALA A 236 1.60 3.29 -24.69
C ALA A 236 1.79 4.36 -25.80
N LEU A 237 2.85 5.15 -25.71
CA LEU A 237 3.23 6.13 -26.73
C LEU A 237 4.00 5.49 -27.90
N ASP A 238 4.99 4.65 -27.61
CA ASP A 238 5.81 3.96 -28.60
C ASP A 238 5.95 2.48 -28.26
N SER A 239 5.04 1.68 -28.85
CA SER A 239 5.02 0.23 -28.70
C SER A 239 6.22 -0.48 -29.35
N THR A 240 7.04 0.22 -30.14
CA THR A 240 8.23 -0.33 -30.80
C THR A 240 9.51 -0.08 -30.01
N CYS A 241 9.43 0.65 -28.89
CA CYS A 241 10.58 0.99 -28.08
C CYS A 241 11.10 -0.19 -27.24
N ALA A 242 12.10 -0.93 -27.77
CA ALA A 242 12.74 -2.04 -27.04
C ALA A 242 13.31 -1.63 -25.66
N LYS A 243 13.79 -0.38 -25.54
CA LYS A 243 14.33 0.17 -24.28
C LYS A 243 13.26 0.27 -23.18
N ALA A 244 12.01 0.54 -23.54
CA ALA A 244 10.92 0.66 -22.58
C ALA A 244 10.59 -0.70 -21.94
N PHE A 245 10.45 -1.74 -22.76
CA PHE A 245 10.26 -3.12 -22.28
C PHE A 245 11.44 -3.60 -21.44
N TYR A 246 12.67 -3.34 -21.88
CA TYR A 246 13.87 -3.70 -21.12
C TYR A 246 13.93 -3.03 -19.74
N ARG A 247 13.65 -1.72 -19.65
CA ARG A 247 13.63 -0.99 -18.37
C ARG A 247 12.49 -1.43 -17.47
N ARG A 248 11.30 -1.73 -18.02
CA ARG A 248 10.18 -2.30 -17.26
C ARG A 248 10.55 -3.66 -16.67
N ALA A 249 11.15 -4.53 -17.46
CA ALA A 249 11.64 -5.83 -16.99
C ALA A 249 12.66 -5.68 -15.85
N GLN A 250 13.61 -4.75 -15.97
CA GLN A 250 14.55 -4.47 -14.88
C GLN A 250 13.86 -3.96 -13.61
N ALA A 251 12.90 -3.03 -13.75
CA ALA A 251 12.14 -2.51 -12.62
C ALA A 251 11.28 -3.59 -11.93
N LEU A 252 10.80 -4.60 -12.69
CA LEU A 252 10.03 -5.73 -12.17
C LEU A 252 10.86 -6.75 -11.38
N ILE A 253 12.16 -6.91 -11.69
CA ILE A 253 13.00 -7.96 -11.06
C ILE A 253 13.96 -7.43 -9.99
N THR A 254 14.24 -6.13 -9.99
CA THR A 254 15.16 -5.50 -9.03
C THR A 254 14.64 -5.47 -7.58
N PRO A 255 13.35 -5.24 -7.30
CA PRO A 255 12.84 -5.28 -5.93
C PRO A 255 13.01 -6.66 -5.31
N LEU A 256 13.35 -6.73 -4.02
CA LEU A 256 13.44 -8.00 -3.29
C LEU A 256 12.05 -8.64 -3.05
N SER A 257 10.99 -7.83 -3.13
CA SER A 257 9.60 -8.27 -3.03
C SER A 257 9.04 -8.89 -4.32
N SER A 258 9.84 -8.93 -5.39
CA SER A 258 9.41 -9.44 -6.69
C SER A 258 9.14 -10.95 -6.60
N GLY A 259 7.93 -11.36 -6.95
CA GLY A 259 7.51 -12.75 -6.92
C GLY A 259 7.50 -13.40 -8.30
N ALA A 260 7.05 -14.65 -8.38
CA ALA A 260 7.00 -15.39 -9.64
C ALA A 260 6.23 -14.65 -10.75
N VAL A 261 5.18 -13.91 -10.39
CA VAL A 261 4.33 -13.16 -11.33
C VAL A 261 5.11 -12.03 -12.02
N GLU A 262 5.89 -11.26 -11.27
CA GLU A 262 6.72 -10.17 -11.79
C GLU A 262 7.84 -10.71 -12.68
N PHE A 263 8.45 -11.84 -12.29
CA PHE A 263 9.47 -12.51 -13.09
C PHE A 263 8.92 -13.01 -14.44
N GLU A 264 7.71 -13.59 -14.47
CA GLU A 264 7.08 -14.01 -15.72
C GLU A 264 6.67 -12.84 -16.62
N LYS A 265 6.25 -11.71 -16.03
CA LYS A 265 6.02 -10.46 -16.78
C LYS A 265 7.33 -9.94 -17.38
N ALA A 266 8.40 -9.89 -16.59
CA ALA A 266 9.71 -9.46 -17.05
C ALA A 266 10.27 -10.36 -18.17
N LEU A 267 10.08 -11.68 -18.10
CA LEU A 267 10.47 -12.60 -19.18
C LEU A 267 9.74 -12.30 -20.50
N ARG A 268 8.44 -12.02 -20.43
CA ARG A 268 7.65 -11.62 -21.61
C ARG A 268 8.13 -10.30 -22.19
N ASP A 269 8.41 -9.32 -21.34
CA ASP A 269 8.95 -8.02 -21.75
C ASP A 269 10.33 -8.14 -22.39
N LEU A 270 11.18 -9.02 -21.87
CA LEU A 270 12.51 -9.25 -22.43
C LEU A 270 12.43 -10.00 -23.78
N ASP A 271 11.47 -10.93 -23.93
CA ASP A 271 11.21 -11.60 -25.21
C ASP A 271 10.72 -10.60 -26.27
N THR A 272 9.78 -9.71 -25.93
CA THR A 272 9.35 -8.64 -26.86
C THR A 272 10.50 -7.68 -27.16
N ALA A 273 11.30 -7.29 -26.17
CA ALA A 273 12.46 -6.44 -26.35
C ALA A 273 13.52 -7.08 -27.28
N CYS A 274 13.76 -8.40 -27.17
CA CYS A 274 14.68 -9.12 -28.06
C CYS A 274 14.17 -9.17 -29.51
N LYS A 275 12.85 -9.25 -29.71
CA LYS A 275 12.24 -9.21 -31.05
C LYS A 275 12.34 -7.83 -31.69
N LEU A 276 12.20 -6.77 -30.91
CA LEU A 276 12.28 -5.39 -31.37
C LEU A 276 13.72 -4.93 -31.63
N ASP A 277 14.65 -5.29 -30.75
CA ASP A 277 16.08 -5.00 -30.89
C ASP A 277 16.91 -6.28 -30.72
N PRO A 278 17.08 -7.06 -31.80
CA PRO A 278 17.87 -8.29 -31.76
C PRO A 278 19.37 -8.01 -31.62
N THR A 279 19.83 -6.77 -31.80
CA THR A 279 21.26 -6.42 -31.76
C THR A 279 21.76 -6.22 -30.34
N SER A 280 20.90 -5.77 -29.42
CA SER A 280 21.28 -5.46 -28.05
C SER A 280 21.73 -6.67 -27.22
N VAL A 281 23.02 -6.68 -26.87
CA VAL A 281 23.64 -7.74 -26.06
C VAL A 281 23.09 -7.75 -24.63
N GLU A 282 22.76 -6.59 -24.07
CA GLU A 282 22.29 -6.45 -22.69
C GLU A 282 20.93 -7.13 -22.49
N ILE A 283 19.99 -6.90 -23.41
CA ILE A 283 18.65 -7.50 -23.36
C ILE A 283 18.77 -9.02 -23.44
N ARG A 284 19.54 -9.53 -24.42
CA ARG A 284 19.76 -10.99 -24.57
C ARG A 284 20.47 -11.62 -23.39
N LYS A 285 21.39 -10.90 -22.74
CA LYS A 285 22.06 -11.39 -21.53
C LYS A 285 21.08 -11.49 -20.36
N LEU A 286 20.29 -10.45 -20.12
CA LEU A 286 19.31 -10.43 -19.04
C LEU A 286 18.21 -11.48 -19.26
N TYR A 287 17.72 -11.62 -20.49
CA TYR A 287 16.73 -12.64 -20.85
C TYR A 287 17.23 -14.05 -20.54
N ARG A 288 18.47 -14.39 -20.94
CA ARG A 288 19.07 -15.70 -20.65
C ARG A 288 19.22 -15.95 -19.15
N GLN A 289 19.75 -14.97 -18.41
CA GLN A 289 19.90 -15.06 -16.96
C GLN A 289 18.56 -15.34 -16.27
N LEU A 290 17.53 -14.54 -16.59
CA LEU A 290 16.21 -14.66 -15.98
C LEU A 290 15.53 -15.97 -16.35
N ARG A 291 15.73 -16.45 -17.59
CA ARG A 291 15.19 -17.73 -18.06
C ARG A 291 15.84 -18.91 -17.35
N ASP A 292 17.17 -18.90 -17.21
CA ASP A 292 17.91 -19.95 -16.50
C ASP A 292 17.50 -20.00 -15.03
N ASP A 293 17.33 -18.84 -14.40
CA ASP A 293 16.89 -18.75 -13.01
C ASP A 293 15.44 -19.24 -12.84
N SER A 294 14.54 -18.91 -13.76
CA SER A 294 13.17 -19.45 -13.77
C SER A 294 13.15 -20.98 -13.91
N ILE A 295 14.02 -21.55 -14.74
CA ILE A 295 14.13 -23.00 -14.90
C ILE A 295 14.66 -23.65 -13.61
N LYS A 296 15.70 -23.08 -12.99
CA LYS A 296 16.24 -23.58 -11.72
C LYS A 296 15.20 -23.51 -10.60
N GLN A 297 14.46 -22.41 -10.48
CA GLN A 297 13.38 -22.27 -9.50
C GLN A 297 12.31 -23.34 -9.71
N LYS A 298 11.84 -23.53 -10.95
CA LYS A 298 10.86 -24.59 -11.27
C LYS A 298 11.37 -26.00 -10.93
N GLN A 299 12.66 -26.27 -11.13
CA GLN A 299 13.27 -27.55 -10.75
C GLN A 299 13.37 -27.72 -9.23
N LEU A 300 13.77 -26.67 -8.51
CA LEU A 300 13.82 -26.66 -7.05
C LEU A 300 12.43 -26.80 -6.43
N ASP A 301 11.44 -26.06 -6.93
CA ASP A 301 10.04 -26.15 -6.50
C ASP A 301 9.52 -27.57 -6.75
N LYS A 302 9.76 -28.14 -7.94
CA LYS A 302 9.38 -29.52 -8.21
C LYS A 302 10.03 -30.48 -7.21
N ALA A 303 11.33 -30.38 -6.97
CA ALA A 303 12.03 -31.25 -6.01
C ALA A 303 11.50 -31.09 -4.57
N THR A 304 11.21 -29.86 -4.15
CA THR A 304 10.70 -29.53 -2.81
C THR A 304 9.28 -30.04 -2.61
N PHE A 305 8.41 -29.87 -3.63
CA PHE A 305 6.97 -30.09 -3.49
C PHE A 305 6.47 -31.43 -4.07
N GLN A 306 7.29 -32.20 -4.78
CA GLN A 306 6.89 -33.46 -5.44
C GLN A 306 6.33 -34.53 -4.48
N GLY A 307 6.59 -34.45 -3.17
CA GLY A 307 6.04 -35.37 -2.16
C GLY A 307 5.25 -34.70 -1.03
N MET A 308 4.86 -33.43 -1.21
CA MET A 308 4.15 -32.66 -0.17
C MET A 308 2.62 -32.80 -0.30
N PHE A 309 2.10 -33.08 -1.50
CA PHE A 309 0.68 -33.25 -1.76
C PHE A 309 0.13 -34.64 -1.40
N ASP A 310 0.98 -35.66 -1.31
CA ASP A 310 0.57 -37.01 -0.93
C ASP A 310 0.38 -37.19 0.60
N ARG A 311 0.79 -36.20 1.40
CA ARG A 311 0.83 -36.26 2.87
C ARG A 311 -0.24 -35.43 3.58
N GLY A 312 -1.06 -34.69 2.85
CA GLY A 312 -2.05 -33.77 3.43
C GLY A 312 -3.40 -34.45 3.69
N VAL A 313 -3.66 -34.83 4.95
CA VAL A 313 -5.05 -34.89 5.44
C VAL A 313 -5.47 -33.44 5.67
N VAL A 314 -6.50 -32.99 4.97
CA VAL A 314 -7.14 -31.70 5.22
C VAL A 314 -7.75 -31.76 6.62
N VAL A 315 -7.09 -31.13 7.58
CA VAL A 315 -7.69 -30.88 8.90
C VAL A 315 -8.34 -29.51 8.78
N ASP A 316 -9.68 -29.50 8.72
CA ASP A 316 -10.49 -28.29 8.83
C ASP A 316 -10.38 -27.77 10.27
N THR A 317 -9.27 -27.13 10.63
CA THR A 317 -9.25 -26.25 11.79
C THR A 317 -9.74 -24.89 11.33
N PRO A 318 -10.87 -24.38 11.85
CA PRO A 318 -11.30 -23.02 11.53
C PRO A 318 -10.20 -22.05 11.96
N ASP A 319 -9.72 -21.25 10.99
CA ASP A 319 -8.83 -20.13 11.23
C ASP A 319 -9.59 -19.10 12.09
N GLU A 320 -9.41 -19.18 13.40
CA GLU A 320 -9.77 -18.11 14.32
C GLU A 320 -8.85 -16.91 14.01
N PRO A 321 -9.40 -15.75 13.63
CA PRO A 321 -8.59 -14.55 13.43
C PRO A 321 -7.99 -14.17 14.77
N VAL A 322 -6.67 -14.31 14.91
CA VAL A 322 -5.97 -13.92 16.13
C VAL A 322 -6.05 -12.40 16.22
N ASP A 323 -6.94 -11.90 17.08
CA ASP A 323 -7.10 -10.47 17.30
C ASP A 323 -5.75 -9.85 17.68
N ALA A 324 -5.36 -8.78 16.98
CA ALA A 324 -4.10 -8.07 17.24
C ALA A 324 -4.01 -7.58 18.71
N ALA A 325 -5.15 -7.40 19.38
CA ALA A 325 -5.25 -7.11 20.79
C ALA A 325 -4.83 -8.29 21.68
N ASP A 326 -5.23 -9.51 21.34
CA ASP A 326 -4.80 -10.72 22.05
C ASP A 326 -3.32 -11.01 21.84
N ALA A 327 -2.79 -10.73 20.64
CA ALA A 327 -1.36 -10.80 20.37
C ALA A 327 -0.57 -9.79 21.23
N ARG A 328 -1.04 -8.55 21.32
CA ARG A 328 -0.44 -7.50 22.18
C ARG A 328 -0.56 -7.83 23.67
N ARG A 329 -1.69 -8.38 24.10
CA ARG A 329 -1.91 -8.82 25.48
C ARG A 329 -0.96 -9.96 25.86
N LYS A 330 -0.84 -10.97 25.00
CA LYS A 330 0.13 -12.07 25.18
C LYS A 330 1.58 -11.56 25.20
N GLN A 331 1.90 -10.58 24.34
CA GLN A 331 3.22 -9.97 24.33
C GLN A 331 3.52 -9.22 25.65
N MET A 332 2.56 -8.41 26.14
CA MET A 332 2.70 -7.73 27.44
C MET A 332 2.81 -8.73 28.61
N GLU A 333 2.04 -9.82 28.58
CA GLU A 333 2.13 -10.89 29.58
C GLU A 333 3.50 -11.60 29.56
N GLN A 334 4.08 -11.82 28.37
CA GLN A 334 5.42 -12.36 28.22
C GLN A 334 6.49 -11.38 28.74
N GLU A 335 6.40 -10.09 28.39
CA GLU A 335 7.33 -9.07 28.88
C GLU A 335 7.29 -8.93 30.41
N LEU A 336 6.09 -9.01 31.01
CA LEU A 336 5.91 -9.06 32.46
C LEU A 336 6.50 -10.33 33.07
N ALA A 337 6.33 -11.49 32.43
CA ALA A 337 6.90 -12.76 32.89
C ALA A 337 8.44 -12.72 32.86
N ASP A 338 9.03 -12.18 31.81
CA ASP A 338 10.48 -12.00 31.67
C ASP A 338 11.01 -11.02 32.73
N ALA A 339 10.33 -9.89 32.96
CA ALA A 339 10.70 -8.94 34.00
C ALA A 339 10.64 -9.56 35.41
N ASN A 340 9.59 -10.34 35.71
CA ASN A 340 9.49 -11.06 36.98
C ASN A 340 10.58 -12.16 37.11
N ALA A 341 11.00 -12.79 36.02
CA ALA A 341 12.09 -13.76 36.04
C ALA A 341 13.44 -13.10 36.37
N VAL A 342 13.68 -11.88 35.89
CA VAL A 342 14.86 -11.08 36.24
C VAL A 342 14.87 -10.73 37.73
N VAL A 343 13.72 -10.37 38.32
CA VAL A 343 13.59 -10.16 39.78
C VAL A 343 14.03 -11.40 40.56
N ARG A 344 13.53 -12.59 40.19
CA ARG A 344 13.92 -13.87 40.83
C ARG A 344 15.42 -14.16 40.73
N MET A 345 16.06 -13.76 39.62
CA MET A 345 17.51 -13.92 39.47
C MET A 345 18.31 -13.00 40.42
N TYR A 346 17.85 -11.78 40.67
CA TYR A 346 18.47 -10.87 41.64
C TYR A 346 18.28 -11.36 43.08
N GLU A 347 17.11 -11.90 43.40
CA GLU A 347 16.84 -12.54 44.70
C GLU A 347 17.76 -13.75 44.95
N ALA A 348 17.96 -14.60 43.93
CA ALA A 348 18.84 -15.77 44.03
C ALA A 348 20.32 -15.41 44.20
N LYS A 349 20.75 -14.22 43.76
CA LYS A 349 22.10 -13.70 43.95
C LYS A 349 22.31 -12.99 45.29
N GLY A 350 21.25 -12.79 46.08
CA GLY A 350 21.31 -12.08 47.36
C GLY A 350 21.27 -10.55 47.25
N GLU A 351 21.02 -10.00 46.05
CA GLU A 351 20.91 -8.55 45.80
C GLU A 351 19.46 -8.08 46.04
N LEU A 352 19.02 -8.14 47.31
CA LEU A 352 17.62 -7.94 47.70
C LEU A 352 17.08 -6.51 47.47
N GLU A 353 17.92 -5.49 47.57
CA GLU A 353 17.52 -4.09 47.37
C GLU A 353 17.19 -3.80 45.89
N SER A 354 18.02 -4.28 44.97
CA SER A 354 17.81 -4.14 43.52
C SER A 354 16.57 -4.91 43.05
N ALA A 355 16.31 -6.09 43.63
CA ALA A 355 15.11 -6.88 43.35
C ALA A 355 13.83 -6.14 43.76
N ARG A 356 13.83 -5.49 44.93
CA ARG A 356 12.69 -4.68 45.42
C ARG A 356 12.43 -3.46 44.55
N GLU A 357 13.48 -2.76 44.12
CA GLU A 357 13.34 -1.60 43.24
C GLU A 357 12.74 -2.01 41.89
N LEU A 358 13.21 -3.12 41.31
CA LEU A 358 12.69 -3.63 40.05
C LEU A 358 11.23 -4.11 40.18
N GLN A 359 10.89 -4.75 41.29
CA GLN A 359 9.51 -5.18 41.57
C GLN A 359 8.57 -3.97 41.73
N ALA A 360 8.99 -2.93 42.45
CA ALA A 360 8.22 -1.70 42.59
C ALA A 360 7.95 -1.04 41.23
N LYS A 361 8.95 -1.01 40.34
CA LYS A 361 8.79 -0.48 38.97
C LYS A 361 7.85 -1.34 38.12
N ILE A 362 7.88 -2.66 38.26
CA ILE A 362 6.95 -3.57 37.58
C ILE A 362 5.51 -3.33 38.08
N ASP A 363 5.32 -3.18 39.38
CA ASP A 363 3.99 -2.98 39.95
C ASP A 363 3.45 -1.58 39.66
N GLU A 364 4.30 -0.55 39.61
CA GLU A 364 3.96 0.78 39.11
C GLU A 364 3.56 0.74 37.62
N ALA A 365 4.32 0.02 36.78
CA ALA A 365 3.99 -0.14 35.36
C ALA A 365 2.67 -0.90 35.14
N LYS A 366 2.39 -1.94 35.94
CA LYS A 366 1.09 -2.65 35.92
C LYS A 366 -0.05 -1.75 36.39
N ALA A 367 0.17 -0.94 37.42
CA ALA A 367 -0.83 0.02 37.91
C ALA A 367 -1.10 1.13 36.88
N ALA A 368 -0.07 1.59 36.17
CA ALA A 368 -0.20 2.55 35.08
C ALA A 368 -0.94 1.95 33.87
N ALA A 369 -0.66 0.69 33.51
CA ALA A 369 -1.32 -0.01 32.40
C ALA A 369 -2.80 -0.33 32.67
N THR A 370 -3.18 -0.51 33.93
CA THR A 370 -4.58 -0.76 34.34
C THR A 370 -5.38 0.52 34.60
N ARG A 371 -4.70 1.67 34.76
CA ARG A 371 -5.34 2.97 34.94
C ARG A 371 -5.91 3.46 33.61
N ALA A 372 -7.23 3.48 33.49
CA ALA A 372 -7.89 4.08 32.34
C ALA A 372 -7.47 5.56 32.21
N PRO A 373 -7.08 6.03 31.02
CA PRO A 373 -6.74 7.44 30.83
C PRO A 373 -7.95 8.31 31.12
N ALA A 374 -7.72 9.48 31.73
CA ALA A 374 -8.78 10.43 32.00
C ALA A 374 -9.40 10.92 30.67
N PRO A 375 -10.74 11.03 30.58
CA PRO A 375 -11.40 11.60 29.42
C PRO A 375 -10.91 13.03 29.18
N VAL A 376 -10.55 13.32 27.93
CA VAL A 376 -10.15 14.66 27.47
C VAL A 376 -11.42 15.45 27.12
N ASP A 377 -11.57 16.66 27.68
CA ASP A 377 -12.66 17.57 27.33
C ASP A 377 -12.36 18.30 26.01
N PHE A 378 -13.14 18.00 24.97
CA PHE A 378 -13.01 18.62 23.65
C PHE A 378 -13.85 19.89 23.46
N TYR A 379 -14.83 20.14 24.34
CA TYR A 379 -15.71 21.31 24.21
C TYR A 379 -15.06 22.59 24.78
N ASN A 380 -14.05 22.41 25.64
CA ASN A 380 -13.20 23.50 26.14
C ASN A 380 -11.71 23.18 25.91
N PRO A 381 -11.23 23.22 24.65
CA PRO A 381 -9.85 22.85 24.35
C PRO A 381 -8.86 23.84 24.95
N THR A 382 -7.77 23.34 25.53
CA THR A 382 -6.68 24.20 26.02
C THR A 382 -5.91 24.82 24.84
N PRO A 383 -5.21 25.96 25.05
CA PRO A 383 -4.41 26.58 23.99
C PRO A 383 -3.39 25.62 23.35
N ASP A 384 -2.82 24.71 24.15
CA ASP A 384 -1.86 23.70 23.69
C ASP A 384 -2.53 22.63 22.81
N MET A 385 -3.75 22.20 23.16
CA MET A 385 -4.53 21.27 22.33
C MET A 385 -4.85 21.89 20.96
N ILE A 386 -5.23 23.17 20.94
CA ILE A 386 -5.53 23.90 19.69
C ILE A 386 -4.28 23.96 18.80
N ALA A 387 -3.11 24.25 19.38
CA ALA A 387 -1.85 24.27 18.64
C ALA A 387 -1.49 22.91 18.05
N ASP A 388 -1.66 21.83 18.82
CA ASP A 388 -1.38 20.46 18.36
C ASP A 388 -2.40 19.96 17.32
N GLY A 389 -3.68 20.29 17.51
CA GLY A 389 -4.71 20.05 16.50
C GLY A 389 -4.35 20.73 15.18
N HIS A 390 -3.98 22.01 15.23
CA HIS A 390 -3.56 22.76 14.04
C HIS A 390 -2.30 22.15 13.39
N ALA A 391 -1.32 21.71 14.19
CA ALA A 391 -0.12 21.03 13.69
C ALA A 391 -0.45 19.73 12.93
N ASN A 392 -1.52 19.03 13.34
CA ASN A 392 -2.03 17.81 12.71
C ASN A 392 -3.13 18.07 11.66
N GLY A 393 -3.41 19.34 11.31
CA GLY A 393 -4.41 19.71 10.31
C GLY A 393 -5.86 19.48 10.74
N ILE A 394 -6.13 19.50 12.05
CA ILE A 394 -7.45 19.38 12.68
C ILE A 394 -7.79 20.70 13.37
N ASP A 395 -8.91 21.30 12.98
CA ASP A 395 -9.37 22.55 13.60
C ASP A 395 -10.26 22.24 14.82
N LEU A 396 -9.70 22.40 16.02
CA LEU A 396 -10.41 22.21 17.29
C LEU A 396 -11.32 23.38 17.66
N THR A 397 -11.36 24.45 16.87
CA THR A 397 -12.32 25.54 17.08
C THR A 397 -13.68 25.25 16.46
N ASP A 398 -13.76 24.27 15.55
CA ASP A 398 -15.01 23.83 14.93
C ASP A 398 -15.78 22.88 15.85
N VAL A 399 -17.01 23.27 16.20
CA VAL A 399 -17.95 22.49 17.03
C VAL A 399 -18.21 21.10 16.45
N ARG A 400 -18.19 20.94 15.11
CA ARG A 400 -18.39 19.62 14.48
C ARG A 400 -17.22 18.69 14.74
N VAL A 401 -16.00 19.22 14.69
CA VAL A 401 -14.77 18.47 14.95
C VAL A 401 -14.68 18.09 16.42
N GLN A 402 -14.99 19.01 17.33
CA GLN A 402 -15.06 18.74 18.77
C GLN A 402 -16.04 17.60 19.08
N LYS A 403 -17.25 17.65 18.47
CA LYS A 403 -18.25 16.59 18.63
C LYS A 403 -17.75 15.25 18.10
N MET A 404 -17.16 15.23 16.91
CA MET A 404 -16.62 14.00 16.32
C MET A 404 -15.53 13.37 17.19
N LEU A 405 -14.63 14.17 17.78
CA LEU A 405 -13.59 13.69 18.68
C LEU A 405 -14.17 13.18 20.02
N ALA A 406 -15.19 13.85 20.54
CA ALA A 406 -15.91 13.41 21.74
C ALA A 406 -16.64 12.07 21.50
N ASP A 407 -17.31 11.93 20.36
CA ASP A 407 -17.98 10.69 19.95
C ASP A 407 -16.94 9.55 19.82
N LEU A 408 -15.80 9.81 19.18
CA LEU A 408 -14.71 8.85 19.01
C LEU A 408 -14.03 8.46 20.34
N GLN A 409 -13.92 9.39 21.28
CA GLN A 409 -13.48 9.07 22.64
C GLN A 409 -14.51 8.22 23.38
N SER A 410 -15.80 8.53 23.24
CA SER A 410 -16.88 7.76 23.87
C SER A 410 -16.92 6.32 23.35
N GLU A 411 -16.65 6.12 22.06
CA GLU A 411 -16.52 4.80 21.45
C GLU A 411 -15.33 4.01 22.01
N HIS A 412 -14.17 4.66 22.18
CA HIS A 412 -13.01 4.03 22.85
C HIS A 412 -13.27 3.68 24.31
N LEU A 413 -14.00 4.53 25.04
CA LEU A 413 -14.36 4.25 26.42
C LEU A 413 -15.40 3.11 26.51
N ALA A 414 -16.32 3.02 25.55
CA ALA A 414 -17.32 1.96 25.47
C ALA A 414 -16.74 0.61 25.04
N ASN A 415 -15.76 0.62 24.12
CA ASN A 415 -15.18 -0.59 23.54
C ASN A 415 -13.88 -1.06 24.24
N GLY A 416 -13.38 -0.32 25.23
CA GLY A 416 -12.00 -0.48 25.72
C GLY A 416 -10.99 -0.02 24.65
N THR A 417 -9.69 -0.12 24.91
CA THR A 417 -8.58 0.25 23.97
C THR A 417 -8.48 -0.64 22.73
N THR A 418 -9.60 -1.13 22.23
CA THR A 418 -9.79 -1.78 20.95
C THR A 418 -10.93 -1.09 20.21
N PRO A 419 -10.70 -0.57 18.99
CA PRO A 419 -11.82 -0.29 18.11
C PRO A 419 -12.47 -1.64 17.80
N ALA A 420 -13.75 -1.78 18.14
CA ALA A 420 -14.54 -2.82 17.53
C ALA A 420 -14.48 -2.55 16.03
N ALA A 421 -13.69 -3.34 15.29
CA ALA A 421 -13.84 -3.41 13.86
C ALA A 421 -15.34 -3.55 13.63
N SER A 422 -15.97 -2.57 12.96
CA SER A 422 -17.38 -2.65 12.63
C SER A 422 -17.59 -4.07 12.14
N LYS A 423 -18.35 -4.89 12.87
CA LYS A 423 -18.65 -6.25 12.43
C LYS A 423 -19.43 -6.06 11.14
N LYS A 424 -18.73 -5.99 10.01
CA LYS A 424 -19.33 -6.14 8.70
C LYS A 424 -20.02 -7.50 8.83
N PRO A 425 -21.35 -7.56 8.65
CA PRO A 425 -22.03 -8.84 8.70
C PRO A 425 -21.29 -9.76 7.73
N ARG A 426 -20.94 -10.96 8.20
CA ARG A 426 -20.25 -11.95 7.37
C ARG A 426 -21.00 -12.03 6.04
N PRO A 427 -20.32 -11.93 4.88
CA PRO A 427 -21.00 -12.06 3.61
C PRO A 427 -21.78 -13.38 3.59
N ARG A 428 -23.05 -13.33 3.15
CA ARG A 428 -24.01 -14.45 3.19
C ARG A 428 -23.46 -15.79 2.65
N ALA A 429 -22.41 -15.76 1.85
CA ALA A 429 -21.74 -16.91 1.25
C ALA A 429 -20.94 -17.80 2.23
N GLN A 430 -20.73 -17.40 3.49
CA GLN A 430 -19.95 -18.18 4.49
C GLN A 430 -20.74 -18.60 5.74
N LEU A 431 -22.06 -18.39 5.76
CA LEU A 431 -22.91 -18.79 6.89
C LEU A 431 -23.24 -20.28 6.81
N SER A 432 -23.24 -20.98 7.94
CA SER A 432 -23.75 -22.36 7.97
C SER A 432 -25.27 -22.36 7.68
N ALA A 433 -25.80 -23.51 7.25
CA ALA A 433 -27.24 -23.66 7.03
C ALA A 433 -28.06 -23.31 8.29
N PHE A 434 -27.49 -23.59 9.46
CA PHE A 434 -28.10 -23.24 10.75
C PHE A 434 -28.02 -21.74 11.06
N ASP A 435 -26.91 -21.07 10.72
CA ASP A 435 -26.78 -19.62 10.90
C ASP A 435 -27.76 -18.84 10.00
N THR A 436 -28.01 -19.36 8.80
CA THR A 436 -29.01 -18.78 7.88
C THR A 436 -30.42 -18.94 8.45
N ALA A 437 -30.73 -20.12 8.99
CA ALA A 437 -32.01 -20.39 9.64
C ALA A 437 -32.21 -19.58 10.93
N LEU A 438 -31.13 -19.24 11.66
CA LEU A 438 -31.20 -18.34 12.82
C LEU A 438 -31.57 -16.91 12.42
N LEU A 439 -31.06 -16.42 11.30
CA LEU A 439 -31.42 -15.10 10.77
C LEU A 439 -32.88 -15.05 10.30
N GLU A 440 -33.33 -16.11 9.61
CA GLU A 440 -34.74 -16.25 9.23
C GLU A 440 -35.65 -16.37 10.46
N ALA A 441 -35.23 -17.10 11.49
CA ALA A 441 -35.95 -17.18 12.75
C ALA A 441 -36.05 -15.81 13.46
N ASP A 442 -35.01 -14.99 13.40
CA ASP A 442 -35.01 -13.63 13.96
C ASP A 442 -35.98 -12.69 13.23
N GLU A 443 -36.23 -12.91 11.93
CA GLU A 443 -37.26 -12.17 11.17
C GLU A 443 -38.69 -12.63 11.48
N ILE A 444 -38.88 -13.93 11.75
CA ILE A 444 -40.19 -14.54 11.97
C ILE A 444 -40.67 -14.35 13.41
N LEU A 445 -39.79 -14.45 14.40
CA LEU A 445 -40.13 -14.33 15.83
C LEU A 445 -40.98 -13.11 16.20
N PRO A 446 -40.69 -11.88 15.74
CA PRO A 446 -41.51 -10.71 16.07
C PRO A 446 -42.90 -10.71 15.42
N THR A 447 -43.17 -11.61 14.46
CA THR A 447 -44.49 -11.76 13.82
C THR A 447 -45.39 -12.75 14.56
N LEU A 448 -44.84 -13.58 15.45
CA LEU A 448 -45.57 -14.57 16.24
C LEU A 448 -46.11 -13.94 17.52
N SER A 449 -47.33 -14.31 17.90
CA SER A 449 -47.90 -13.96 19.19
C SER A 449 -47.30 -14.79 20.33
N ASP A 450 -47.33 -14.26 21.56
CA ASP A 450 -46.79 -14.94 22.74
C ASP A 450 -47.43 -16.32 22.98
N ASP A 451 -48.70 -16.48 22.64
CA ASP A 451 -49.41 -17.75 22.72
C ASP A 451 -48.86 -18.77 21.71
N GLU A 452 -48.57 -18.36 20.47
CA GLU A 452 -47.98 -19.21 19.44
C GLU A 452 -46.56 -19.65 19.83
N ILE A 453 -45.75 -18.73 20.36
CA ILE A 453 -44.41 -19.02 20.88
C ILE A 453 -44.49 -20.05 22.02
N SER A 454 -45.48 -19.91 22.90
CA SER A 454 -45.69 -20.85 24.01
C SER A 454 -46.11 -22.25 23.53
N THR A 455 -46.93 -22.33 22.46
CA THR A 455 -47.34 -23.61 21.87
C THR A 455 -46.19 -24.31 21.15
N LEU A 456 -45.35 -23.55 20.44
CA LEU A 456 -44.15 -24.04 19.76
C LEU A 456 -43.15 -24.65 20.75
N LEU A 457 -42.90 -23.97 21.88
CA LEU A 457 -42.03 -24.48 22.93
C LEU A 457 -42.62 -25.71 23.65
N ARG A 458 -43.94 -25.71 23.90
CA ARG A 458 -44.62 -26.84 24.52
C ARG A 458 -44.61 -28.10 23.64
N ALA A 459 -44.68 -27.94 22.31
CA ALA A 459 -44.60 -29.04 21.35
C ALA A 459 -43.25 -29.77 21.39
N GLU A 460 -42.17 -29.06 21.74
CA GLU A 460 -40.83 -29.64 21.95
C GLU A 460 -40.59 -30.07 23.41
N GLY A 461 -41.62 -30.04 24.27
CA GLY A 461 -41.54 -30.49 25.65
C GLY A 461 -40.85 -29.52 26.62
N VAL A 462 -40.66 -28.25 26.23
CA VAL A 462 -40.04 -27.22 27.08
C VAL A 462 -41.13 -26.53 27.91
N VAL A 463 -41.04 -26.62 29.24
CA VAL A 463 -42.04 -26.04 30.17
C VAL A 463 -41.37 -25.08 31.14
N ALA A 464 -41.93 -23.86 31.22
CA ALA A 464 -41.59 -22.77 32.14
C ALA A 464 -40.17 -22.18 32.01
N LEU A 465 -40.06 -21.11 31.22
CA LEU A 465 -38.84 -20.30 31.04
C LEU A 465 -39.13 -18.82 31.36
N ASP A 466 -38.12 -18.13 31.89
CA ASP A 466 -38.10 -16.67 32.03
C ASP A 466 -38.26 -15.99 30.66
N ALA A 467 -38.79 -14.76 30.64
CA ALA A 467 -39.20 -14.09 29.39
C ALA A 467 -38.04 -13.95 28.36
N ALA A 468 -36.82 -13.69 28.82
CA ALA A 468 -35.63 -13.59 27.96
C ALA A 468 -35.17 -14.96 27.43
N GLU A 469 -35.20 -15.99 28.28
CA GLU A 469 -34.82 -17.36 27.90
C GLU A 469 -35.84 -17.97 26.95
N ARG A 470 -37.12 -17.62 27.09
CA ARG A 470 -38.22 -18.08 26.23
C ARG A 470 -38.00 -17.70 24.78
N LEU A 471 -37.65 -16.44 24.50
CA LEU A 471 -37.42 -15.96 23.14
C LEU A 471 -36.14 -16.56 22.54
N ALA A 472 -35.07 -16.67 23.32
CA ALA A 472 -33.82 -17.30 22.88
C ALA A 472 -34.00 -18.79 22.57
N THR A 473 -34.80 -19.50 23.38
CA THR A 473 -35.10 -20.91 23.15
C THR A 473 -36.02 -21.09 21.94
N ALA A 474 -37.02 -20.22 21.78
CA ALA A 474 -37.92 -20.22 20.63
C ALA A 474 -37.17 -19.95 19.31
N ARG A 475 -36.19 -19.04 19.33
CA ARG A 475 -35.28 -18.76 18.21
C ARG A 475 -34.55 -20.02 17.73
N ASN A 476 -33.94 -20.74 18.67
CA ASN A 476 -33.18 -21.94 18.34
C ASN A 476 -34.09 -23.09 17.87
N VAL A 477 -35.26 -23.27 18.50
CA VAL A 477 -36.24 -24.26 18.05
C VAL A 477 -36.74 -23.93 16.65
N LEU A 478 -37.09 -22.68 16.36
CA LEU A 478 -37.54 -22.25 15.05
C LEU A 478 -36.46 -22.46 13.98
N ALA A 479 -35.21 -22.09 14.27
CA ALA A 479 -34.08 -22.31 13.36
C ALA A 479 -33.84 -23.81 13.09
N THR A 480 -33.95 -24.68 14.10
CA THR A 480 -33.82 -26.14 13.87
C THR A 480 -34.95 -26.70 13.00
N LYS A 481 -36.16 -26.15 13.07
CA LYS A 481 -37.30 -26.55 12.22
C LYS A 481 -37.12 -26.06 10.78
N LEU A 482 -36.63 -24.82 10.60
CA LEU A 482 -36.31 -24.25 9.30
C LEU A 482 -35.20 -25.03 8.58
N CYS A 483 -34.20 -25.54 9.31
CA CYS A 483 -33.17 -26.40 8.73
C CYS A 483 -33.67 -27.80 8.31
N ARG A 484 -34.79 -28.29 8.86
CA ARG A 484 -35.25 -29.68 8.65
C ARG A 484 -36.35 -29.81 7.59
N ALA A 485 -36.91 -28.70 7.12
CA ALA A 485 -37.92 -28.71 6.08
C ALA A 485 -37.26 -28.84 4.69
N PRO A 486 -37.54 -29.90 3.90
CA PRO A 486 -37.19 -29.89 2.48
C PRO A 486 -38.02 -28.77 1.81
N SER A 487 -37.33 -27.86 1.13
CA SER A 487 -37.96 -26.74 0.41
C SER A 487 -39.06 -27.26 -0.54
N PRO A 488 -40.28 -26.69 -0.51
CA PRO A 488 -41.37 -27.08 -1.39
C PRO A 488 -41.16 -26.45 -2.77
N SER A 489 -40.19 -26.96 -3.52
CA SER A 489 -40.28 -26.93 -4.98
C SER A 489 -39.72 -28.23 -5.54
N GLN A 490 -40.63 -28.97 -6.19
CA GLN A 490 -40.45 -30.20 -6.98
C GLN A 490 -40.64 -31.53 -6.22
N THR A 491 -41.88 -32.03 -6.29
CA THR A 491 -42.24 -33.44 -6.12
C THR A 491 -42.56 -34.01 -7.50
N GLU A 492 -41.78 -35.00 -7.94
CA GLU A 492 -42.05 -36.10 -8.91
C GLU A 492 -40.64 -36.69 -9.19
N SER A 493 -40.29 -37.96 -9.03
CA SER A 493 -40.98 -39.24 -8.86
C SER A 493 -39.99 -40.28 -8.27
N GLN A 494 -40.53 -41.38 -7.74
CA GLN A 494 -39.88 -42.45 -6.98
C GLN A 494 -38.72 -43.21 -7.68
N ASP A 495 -37.80 -43.67 -6.82
CA ASP A 495 -37.00 -44.91 -6.84
C ASP A 495 -36.21 -45.32 -8.09
N SER A 496 -34.89 -45.17 -8.02
CA SER A 496 -33.95 -46.32 -7.94
C SER A 496 -32.50 -45.86 -7.86
N SER A 497 -31.74 -46.58 -7.04
CA SER A 497 -30.28 -46.58 -6.96
C SER A 497 -29.63 -46.70 -8.35
N GLN A 498 -28.88 -45.68 -8.79
CA GLN A 498 -27.63 -45.87 -9.53
C GLN A 498 -26.81 -44.58 -9.64
N SER A 499 -25.55 -44.72 -9.27
CA SER A 499 -24.45 -43.77 -9.43
C SER A 499 -24.21 -43.34 -10.89
N SER A 500 -23.63 -42.15 -11.04
CA SER A 500 -22.79 -41.69 -12.18
C SER A 500 -23.43 -41.50 -13.57
N GLN A 501 -24.36 -40.55 -13.75
CA GLN A 501 -24.75 -40.12 -15.10
C GLN A 501 -25.14 -38.64 -15.32
N ALA A 502 -24.93 -37.71 -14.38
CA ALA A 502 -25.36 -36.31 -14.55
C ALA A 502 -24.41 -35.39 -15.37
N MET A 503 -23.16 -35.79 -15.62
CA MET A 503 -22.17 -34.93 -16.33
C MET A 503 -22.22 -35.04 -17.87
N LYS A 504 -22.83 -36.10 -18.41
CA LYS A 504 -22.86 -36.36 -19.86
C LYS A 504 -23.75 -35.37 -20.65
N PRO A 505 -25.00 -35.06 -20.25
CA PRO A 505 -25.84 -34.15 -21.03
C PRO A 505 -25.32 -32.70 -21.03
N VAL A 506 -24.71 -32.25 -19.93
CA VAL A 506 -24.09 -30.91 -19.83
C VAL A 506 -22.88 -30.80 -20.76
N LEU A 507 -22.02 -31.82 -20.80
CA LEU A 507 -20.90 -31.88 -21.74
C LEU A 507 -21.38 -31.87 -23.20
N TYR A 508 -22.45 -32.60 -23.54
CA TYR A 508 -23.00 -32.58 -24.91
C TYR A 508 -23.52 -31.20 -25.32
N VAL A 509 -24.18 -30.47 -24.42
CA VAL A 509 -24.66 -29.10 -24.69
C VAL A 509 -23.51 -28.13 -24.87
N VAL A 510 -22.47 -28.21 -24.03
CA VAL A 510 -21.27 -27.37 -24.16
C VAL A 510 -20.50 -27.70 -25.45
N LEU A 511 -20.43 -28.97 -25.84
CA LEU A 511 -19.75 -29.43 -27.04
C LEU A 511 -20.52 -29.02 -28.32
N LEU A 512 -21.85 -29.13 -28.31
CA LEU A 512 -22.72 -28.59 -29.37
C LEU A 512 -22.61 -27.07 -29.49
N TRP A 513 -22.54 -26.36 -28.37
CA TRP A 513 -22.36 -24.90 -28.37
C TRP A 513 -20.99 -24.50 -28.92
N ALA A 514 -19.92 -25.20 -28.54
CA ALA A 514 -18.58 -24.98 -29.05
C ALA A 514 -18.47 -25.30 -30.55
N LEU A 515 -19.07 -26.40 -31.02
CA LEU A 515 -19.13 -26.76 -32.43
C LEU A 515 -19.95 -25.76 -33.26
N GLY A 516 -21.08 -25.28 -32.72
CA GLY A 516 -21.88 -24.23 -33.36
C GLY A 516 -21.08 -22.92 -33.50
N ARG A 517 -20.31 -22.56 -32.47
CA ARG A 517 -19.41 -21.39 -32.54
C ARG A 517 -18.27 -21.56 -33.53
N LEU A 518 -17.73 -22.78 -33.65
CA LEU A 518 -16.66 -23.12 -34.58
C LEU A 518 -17.14 -23.15 -36.04
N TYR A 519 -18.41 -23.49 -36.26
CA TYR A 519 -19.08 -23.41 -37.56
C TYR A 519 -19.39 -21.96 -37.95
N SER A 520 -19.92 -21.15 -37.03
CA SER A 520 -20.24 -19.74 -37.32
C SER A 520 -19.00 -18.87 -37.57
N SER A 521 -17.84 -19.25 -37.03
CA SER A 521 -16.58 -18.51 -37.19
C SER A 521 -15.70 -19.01 -38.34
N GLY A 522 -16.12 -20.03 -39.09
CA GLY A 522 -15.32 -20.63 -40.18
C GLY A 522 -14.11 -21.45 -39.72
N GLY A 523 -13.96 -21.72 -38.42
CA GLY A 523 -12.81 -22.42 -37.83
C GLY A 523 -12.68 -23.91 -38.22
N LEU A 524 -13.77 -24.53 -38.67
CA LEU A 524 -13.76 -25.92 -39.17
C LEU A 524 -12.89 -26.11 -40.42
N GLY A 525 -12.75 -25.09 -41.27
CA GLY A 525 -11.89 -25.14 -42.45
C GLY A 525 -10.39 -25.17 -42.12
N MET A 526 -9.98 -24.44 -41.07
CA MET A 526 -8.57 -24.43 -40.62
C MET A 526 -8.17 -25.75 -39.94
N LEU A 527 -9.10 -26.37 -39.21
CA LEU A 527 -8.87 -27.69 -38.59
C LEU A 527 -8.75 -28.81 -39.62
N TYR A 528 -9.58 -28.80 -40.66
CA TYR A 528 -9.49 -29.78 -41.76
C TYR A 528 -8.15 -29.67 -42.50
N ASN A 529 -7.70 -28.45 -42.81
CA ASN A 529 -6.43 -28.23 -43.48
C ASN A 529 -5.24 -28.59 -42.57
N GLY A 530 -5.29 -28.27 -41.27
CA GLY A 530 -4.23 -28.63 -40.33
C GLY A 530 -4.10 -30.14 -40.07
N ILE A 531 -5.21 -30.88 -40.07
CA ILE A 531 -5.20 -32.34 -39.90
C ILE A 531 -4.75 -33.04 -41.18
N SER A 532 -5.15 -32.54 -42.36
CA SER A 532 -4.66 -33.02 -43.65
C SER A 532 -3.14 -32.85 -43.78
N ASP A 533 -2.60 -31.75 -43.28
CA ASP A 533 -1.15 -31.47 -43.32
C ASP A 533 -0.36 -32.33 -42.31
N LEU A 534 -0.98 -32.70 -41.20
CA LEU A 534 -0.39 -33.60 -40.19
C LEU A 534 -0.34 -35.06 -40.67
N LEU A 535 -1.35 -35.51 -41.41
CA LEU A 535 -1.45 -36.88 -41.94
C LEU A 535 -0.63 -37.09 -43.22
N SER A 536 -0.19 -36.01 -43.88
CA SER A 536 0.55 -36.07 -45.15
C SER A 536 2.08 -36.05 -44.99
N ARG A 537 2.63 -36.01 -43.77
CA ARG A 537 4.08 -35.99 -43.57
C ARG A 537 4.71 -37.39 -43.72
N PRO A 538 5.64 -37.60 -44.67
CA PRO A 538 6.46 -38.81 -44.69
C PRO A 538 7.49 -38.79 -43.53
N SER A 539 7.89 -39.98 -43.10
CA SER A 539 8.76 -40.27 -41.94
C SER A 539 10.08 -39.46 -41.90
N PRO A 540 10.59 -39.11 -40.70
CA PRO A 540 11.81 -38.31 -40.56
C PRO A 540 13.06 -39.15 -40.85
N SER A 541 13.87 -38.69 -41.79
CA SER A 541 15.27 -39.10 -41.94
C SER A 541 16.14 -38.51 -40.80
N PRO A 542 17.24 -39.17 -40.42
CA PRO A 542 18.04 -38.74 -39.29
C PRO A 542 18.92 -37.55 -39.64
N PHE A 543 18.90 -36.55 -38.75
CA PHE A 543 20.03 -35.76 -38.27
C PHE A 543 21.11 -35.35 -39.31
N ASP A 544 21.08 -34.09 -39.76
CA ASP A 544 22.30 -33.35 -40.07
C ASP A 544 22.03 -31.84 -40.12
N GLY A 545 23.01 -31.01 -39.74
CA GLY A 545 23.03 -29.58 -40.08
C GLY A 545 22.90 -28.60 -38.92
N PHE A 546 23.94 -28.55 -38.10
CA PHE A 546 24.45 -27.29 -37.56
C PHE A 546 24.85 -26.41 -38.76
N ASP A 547 24.26 -25.23 -38.95
CA ASP A 547 24.91 -24.02 -39.49
C ASP A 547 23.90 -22.85 -39.66
N GLU A 548 24.29 -21.70 -39.11
CA GLU A 548 23.96 -20.31 -39.51
C GLU A 548 22.50 -19.90 -39.83
N PHE A 549 21.82 -19.20 -38.91
CA PHE A 549 21.78 -17.71 -38.83
C PHE A 549 20.89 -17.23 -37.67
#